data_AF-A0A356LAJ4-F1
#
_entry.id   AF-A0A356LAJ4-F1
#
_cell.length_a   1.000
_cell.length_b   1.000
_cell.length_c   1.000
_cell.angle_alpha   90.00
_cell.angle_beta   90.00
_cell.angle_gamma   90.00
#
_symmetry.space_group_name_H-M   'P 1'
#
loop_
_entity.id
_entity.type
_entity.pdbx_description
1 polymer ?
#
loop_
_entity_poly.entity_id
_entity_poly.type
_entity_poly.pdbx_seq_one_letter_code
_entity_poly.pdbx_strand_id
1 'polypeptide(L)'
;MCNLALSLGKTLEEIGQLPETELEIWQEYHAEQPFGEWREDLRMGIVASAVANTVSSKGLSPADFMPFEKRAEEDFSDFLDGAISV
;
A
#
# COMPACT_ATOMS: atom_id res chain seq x y z
N MET A 1 -4.34 16.87 7.40
CA MET A 1 -5.56 17.05 8.24
C MET A 1 -6.86 16.77 7.46
N CYS A 2 -7.10 17.39 6.29
CA CYS A 2 -8.32 17.12 5.51
C CYS A 2 -8.48 15.66 5.04
N ASN A 3 -7.39 15.01 4.58
CA ASN A 3 -7.44 13.61 4.16
C ASN A 3 -7.77 12.66 5.32
N LEU A 4 -7.21 12.92 6.51
CA LEU A 4 -7.53 12.19 7.74
C LEU A 4 -9.01 12.34 8.14
N ALA A 5 -9.56 13.56 8.02
CA ALA A 5 -10.97 13.80 8.29
C ALA A 5 -11.88 13.01 7.33
N LEU A 6 -11.53 12.99 6.04
CA LEU A 6 -12.24 12.21 5.02
C LEU A 6 -12.14 10.70 5.28
N SER A 7 -10.95 10.18 5.61
CA SER A 7 -10.76 8.75 5.87
C SER A 7 -11.49 8.29 7.14
N LEU A 8 -11.63 9.17 8.14
CA LEU A 8 -12.38 8.89 9.36
C LEU A 8 -13.89 9.14 9.23
N GLY A 9 -14.34 9.70 8.10
CA GLY A 9 -15.73 10.12 7.92
C GLY A 9 -16.17 11.19 8.92
N LYS A 10 -15.23 12.01 9.42
CA LYS A 10 -15.45 13.04 10.44
C LYS A 10 -15.31 14.43 9.84
N THR A 11 -16.00 15.39 10.44
CA THR A 11 -15.83 16.81 10.14
C THR A 11 -14.55 17.36 10.77
N LEU A 12 -14.07 18.51 10.28
CA LEU A 12 -12.90 19.18 10.86
C LEU A 12 -13.12 19.63 12.31
N GLU A 13 -14.36 19.94 12.67
CA GLU A 13 -14.73 20.33 14.04
C GLU A 13 -14.60 19.16 15.01
N GLU A 14 -15.05 17.96 14.60
CA GLU A 14 -14.87 16.74 15.39
C GLU A 14 -13.40 16.33 15.52
N ILE A 15 -12.59 16.55 14.48
CA ILE A 15 -11.13 16.35 14.55
C ILE A 15 -10.48 17.31 15.54
N GLY A 16 -10.94 18.57 15.59
CA GLY A 16 -10.44 19.56 16.53
C GLY A 16 -10.75 19.27 18.00
N GLN A 17 -11.71 18.37 18.27
CA GLN A 17 -12.07 17.93 19.62
C GLN A 17 -11.27 16.71 20.10
N LEU A 18 -10.50 16.06 19.22
CA LEU A 18 -9.66 14.92 19.58
C LEU A 18 -8.50 15.35 20.50
N PRO A 19 -8.14 14.55 21.51
CA PRO A 19 -6.92 14.75 22.28
C PRO A 19 -5.69 14.77 21.37
N GLU A 20 -4.73 15.64 21.67
CA GLU A 20 -3.51 15.85 20.86
C GLU A 20 -2.73 14.54 20.64
N THR A 21 -2.59 13.72 21.68
CA THR A 21 -1.91 12.42 21.62
C THR A 21 -2.61 11.43 20.69
N GLU A 22 -3.95 11.45 20.66
CA GLU A 22 -4.71 10.57 19.79
C GLU A 22 -4.58 11.03 18.34
N LEU A 23 -4.70 12.34 18.11
CA LEU A 23 -4.53 12.95 16.79
C LEU A 23 -3.15 12.65 16.20
N GLU A 24 -2.08 12.67 17.00
CA GLU A 24 -0.72 12.34 16.57
C GLU A 24 -0.60 10.89 16.08
N ILE A 25 -1.16 9.92 16.82
CA ILE A 25 -1.18 8.50 16.42
C ILE A 25 -1.94 8.32 15.11
N TRP A 26 -3.09 8.98 14.95
CA TRP A 26 -3.86 8.90 13.71
C TRP A 26 -3.13 9.53 12.52
N GLN A 27 -2.37 10.61 12.75
CA GLN A 27 -1.53 11.22 11.72
C GLN A 27 -0.36 10.32 11.32
N GLU A 28 0.29 9.69 12.30
CA GLU A 28 1.38 8.74 12.06
C GLU A 28 0.87 7.50 11.30
N TYR A 29 -0.25 6.93 11.75
CA TYR A 29 -0.92 5.82 11.05
C TYR A 29 -1.36 6.18 9.62
N HIS A 30 -1.86 7.40 9.41
CA HIS A 30 -2.21 7.89 8.08
C HIS A 30 -0.96 8.16 7.22
N ALA A 31 0.17 8.56 7.81
CA ALA A 31 1.41 8.81 7.09
C ALA A 31 2.10 7.49 6.67
N GLU A 32 1.98 6.44 7.47
CA GLU A 32 2.49 5.11 7.15
C GLU A 32 1.70 4.39 6.04
N GLN A 33 0.51 4.86 5.67
CA GLN A 33 -0.25 4.30 4.56
C GLN A 33 0.20 4.93 3.23
N PRO A 34 1.02 4.25 2.41
CA PRO A 34 1.66 4.88 1.26
C PRO A 34 0.77 4.84 0.01
N PHE A 35 -0.39 4.17 0.07
CA PHE A 35 -1.33 3.94 -1.02
C PHE A 35 -2.77 4.02 -0.47
N GLY A 36 -3.79 4.12 -1.33
CA GLY A 36 -5.19 4.27 -0.92
C GLY A 36 -5.72 3.10 -0.08
N GLU A 37 -7.04 2.94 0.04
CA GLU A 37 -7.53 1.72 0.69
C GLU A 37 -7.01 0.50 -0.07
N TRP A 38 -6.14 -0.28 0.55
CA TRP A 38 -5.59 -1.52 -0.03
C TRP A 38 -6.64 -2.38 -0.73
N ARG A 39 -7.84 -2.41 -0.14
CA ARG A 39 -8.98 -3.16 -0.67
C ARG A 39 -9.51 -2.58 -1.98
N GLU A 40 -9.46 -1.27 -2.18
CA GLU A 40 -9.79 -0.59 -3.43
C GLU A 40 -8.77 -0.91 -4.51
N ASP A 41 -7.48 -0.76 -4.17
CA ASP A 41 -6.39 -1.08 -5.09
C ASP A 41 -6.42 -2.54 -5.53
N LEU A 42 -6.69 -3.47 -4.61
CA LEU A 42 -6.88 -4.88 -4.94
C LEU A 42 -8.09 -5.13 -5.85
N ARG A 43 -9.24 -4.50 -5.56
CA ARG A 43 -10.43 -4.64 -6.41
C ARG A 43 -10.14 -4.16 -7.83
N MET A 44 -9.46 -3.03 -7.97
CA MET A 44 -9.05 -2.50 -9.27
C MET A 44 -8.02 -3.39 -9.96
N GLY A 45 -7.04 -3.92 -9.21
CA GLY A 45 -6.06 -4.89 -9.72
C GLY A 45 -6.71 -6.16 -10.27
N ILE A 46 -7.74 -6.68 -9.59
CA ILE A 46 -8.51 -7.84 -10.07
C ILE A 46 -9.16 -7.52 -11.41
N VAL A 47 -9.86 -6.39 -11.53
CA VAL A 47 -10.51 -5.99 -12.78
C VAL A 47 -9.49 -5.78 -13.90
N ALA A 48 -8.40 -5.07 -13.61
CA ALA A 48 -7.33 -4.82 -14.57
C ALA A 48 -6.68 -6.13 -15.07
N SER A 49 -6.39 -7.07 -14.16
CA SER A 49 -5.83 -8.39 -14.52
C SER A 49 -6.79 -9.21 -15.39
N ALA A 50 -8.09 -9.17 -15.09
CA ALA A 50 -9.09 -9.88 -15.85
C ALA A 50 -9.15 -9.33 -17.29
N VAL A 51 -9.20 -8.01 -17.45
CA VAL A 51 -9.18 -7.34 -18.76
C VAL A 51 -7.88 -7.65 -19.50
N ALA A 52 -6.73 -7.49 -18.85
CA ALA A 52 -5.44 -7.70 -19.49
C ALA A 52 -5.25 -9.15 -19.99
N ASN A 53 -5.74 -10.13 -19.25
CA ASN A 53 -5.66 -11.55 -19.64
C ASN A 53 -6.63 -11.93 -20.77
N THR A 54 -7.59 -11.07 -21.15
CA THR A 54 -8.39 -11.29 -22.38
C THR A 54 -7.60 -10.99 -23.65
N VAL A 55 -6.60 -10.10 -23.57
CA VAL A 55 -5.78 -9.66 -24.70
C VAL A 55 -4.35 -10.21 -24.67
N SER A 56 -3.91 -10.71 -23.52
CA SER A 56 -2.54 -11.19 -23.27
C SER A 56 -2.55 -12.64 -22.82
N SER A 57 -1.66 -13.47 -23.37
CA SER A 57 -1.41 -14.85 -22.92
C SER A 57 -0.40 -14.95 -21.76
N LYS A 58 0.08 -13.81 -21.25
CA LYS A 58 1.15 -13.77 -20.23
C LYS A 58 0.71 -14.16 -18.81
N GLY A 59 -0.60 -14.31 -18.55
CA GLY A 59 -1.10 -14.69 -17.23
C GLY A 59 -0.73 -13.67 -16.15
N LEU A 60 -1.20 -12.42 -16.31
CA LEU A 60 -0.92 -11.31 -15.41
C LEU A 60 -1.78 -11.42 -14.14
N SER A 61 -1.16 -11.20 -12.99
CA SER A 61 -1.83 -11.25 -11.68
C SER A 61 -2.40 -9.89 -11.29
N PRO A 62 -3.37 -9.83 -10.36
CA PRO A 62 -3.84 -8.55 -9.81
C PRO A 62 -2.73 -7.69 -9.21
N ALA A 63 -1.69 -8.31 -8.63
CA ALA A 63 -0.59 -7.62 -7.97
C ALA A 63 0.26 -6.80 -8.96
N ASP A 64 0.33 -7.20 -10.24
CA ASP A 64 1.05 -6.48 -11.29
C ASP A 64 0.45 -5.10 -11.61
N PHE A 65 -0.79 -4.86 -11.19
CA PHE A 65 -1.54 -3.62 -11.43
C PHE A 65 -1.74 -2.77 -10.18
N MET A 66 -1.13 -3.14 -9.06
CA MET A 66 -1.26 -2.43 -7.79
C MET A 66 -0.01 -1.59 -7.50
N PRO A 67 -0.16 -0.46 -6.78
CA PRO A 67 0.93 0.46 -6.46
C PRO A 67 1.77 -0.06 -5.29
N PHE A 68 2.27 -1.28 -5.41
CA PHE A 68 3.25 -1.79 -4.48
C PHE A 68 4.58 -1.10 -4.71
N GLU A 69 5.17 -0.52 -3.66
CA GLU A 69 6.62 -0.44 -3.62
C GLU A 69 7.12 -1.88 -3.76
N LYS A 70 7.76 -2.19 -4.89
CA LYS A 70 8.57 -3.38 -4.99
C LYS A 70 9.68 -3.20 -3.96
N ARG A 71 9.46 -3.66 -2.73
CA ARG A 71 10.53 -3.89 -1.78
C ARG A 71 11.55 -4.70 -2.55
N ALA A 72 12.73 -4.13 -2.77
CA ALA A 72 13.80 -4.85 -3.44
C ALA A 72 13.89 -6.21 -2.75
N GLU A 73 13.61 -7.27 -3.50
CA GLU A 73 13.90 -8.60 -3.04
C GLU A 73 15.42 -8.58 -2.84
N GLU A 74 15.86 -8.51 -1.58
CA GLU A 74 17.27 -8.75 -1.29
C GLU A 74 17.53 -10.19 -1.75
N ASP A 75 18.16 -10.30 -2.91
CA ASP A 75 18.54 -11.58 -3.51
C ASP A 75 19.38 -12.34 -2.48
N PHE A 76 18.76 -13.33 -1.83
CA PHE A 76 19.39 -14.14 -0.79
C PHE A 76 20.62 -14.90 -1.33
N SER A 77 20.81 -14.94 -2.65
CA SER A 77 22.02 -15.43 -3.33
C SER A 77 23.26 -14.59 -3.02
N ASP A 78 23.13 -13.25 -2.96
CA ASP A 78 24.26 -12.35 -2.73
C ASP A 78 24.82 -12.52 -1.30
N PHE A 79 23.97 -12.89 -0.35
CA PHE A 79 24.36 -13.22 1.02
C PHE A 79 25.12 -14.55 1.12
N LEU A 80 24.75 -15.56 0.31
CA LEU A 80 25.37 -16.89 0.33
C LEU A 80 26.72 -16.92 -0.38
N ASP A 81 26.90 -16.14 -1.45
CA ASP A 81 28.16 -16.07 -2.20
C ASP A 81 29.31 -15.47 -1.36
N GLY A 82 29.00 -14.59 -0.40
CA GLY A 82 29.99 -14.05 0.55
C GLY A 82 30.34 -14.98 1.72
N ALA A 83 29.51 -15.98 2.02
CA ALA A 83 29.70 -16.86 3.17
C ALA A 83 30.51 -18.13 2.85
N ILE A 84 30.62 -18.50 1.58
CA ILE A 84 31.32 -19.73 1.12
C ILE A 84 32.78 -19.44 0.71
N SER A 85 33.21 -18.17 0.67
CA SER A 85 34.58 -17.80 0.27
C SER A 85 35.61 -17.74 1.41
N VAL A 86 35.52 -18.60 2.44
CA VAL A 86 36.52 -18.73 3.51
C VAL A 86 37.12 -20.13 3.55
#